data_AF-A0A355UVW9-F1
#
_entry.id   AF-A0A355UVW9-F1
#
_cell.length_a   1.000
_cell.length_b   1.000
_cell.length_c   1.000
_cell.angle_alpha   90.00
_cell.angle_beta   90.00
_cell.angle_gamma   90.00
#
_symmetry.space_group_name_H-M   'P 1'
#
loop_
_entity.id
_entity.type
_entity.pdbx_description
1 polymer ?
#
loop_
_entity_poly.entity_id
_entity_poly.type
_entity_poly.pdbx_seq_one_letter_code
_entity_poly.pdbx_strand_id
1 'polypeptide(L)'
;MAYADFGFYLDFYAGSVITDEKIFRSLAERASDFIDTVTFDRVKNEDCSKFQDKIKRCCCAVAEKIYRHEKPFQMLESGLGVKLSEKIGEYSVTNANPYEYIEKYSSEQLEKLMKKTALRYLGNTGLMYRGCD
;
A
#
# COMPACT_ATOMS: atom_id res chain seq x y z
N MET A 1 2.44 -0.93 15.78
CA MET A 1 1.31 0.01 15.90
C MET A 1 1.27 0.80 14.63
N ALA A 2 0.16 0.72 13.92
CA ALA A 2 0.00 1.36 12.63
C ALA A 2 0.11 2.89 12.72
N TYR A 3 0.72 3.50 11.71
CA TYR A 3 0.84 4.96 11.62
C TYR A 3 -0.50 5.66 11.34
N ALA A 4 -1.41 4.98 10.64
CA ALA A 4 -2.73 5.50 10.30
C ALA A 4 -3.83 4.57 10.83
N ASP A 5 -4.90 5.17 11.33
CA ASP A 5 -6.15 4.51 11.69
C ASP A 5 -7.18 4.60 10.55
N PHE A 6 -8.29 3.86 10.69
CA PHE A 6 -9.31 3.81 9.66
C PHE A 6 -10.10 5.12 9.52
N GLY A 7 -10.25 5.89 10.60
CA GLY A 7 -10.86 7.23 10.54
C GLY A 7 -10.04 8.18 9.68
N PHE A 8 -8.71 8.19 9.86
CA PHE A 8 -7.80 8.95 9.02
C PHE A 8 -7.87 8.50 7.56
N TYR A 9 -7.95 7.19 7.31
CA TYR A 9 -8.09 6.64 5.97
C TYR A 9 -9.33 7.17 5.24
N LEU A 10 -10.48 7.22 5.92
CA LEU A 10 -11.73 7.69 5.32
C LEU A 10 -11.80 9.21 5.23
N ASP A 11 -11.56 9.92 6.33
CA ASP A 11 -11.89 11.34 6.44
C ASP A 11 -10.81 12.27 5.88
N PHE A 12 -9.53 11.89 6.00
CA PHE A 12 -8.40 12.77 5.66
C PHE A 12 -7.63 12.30 4.42
N TYR A 13 -7.46 10.99 4.30
CA TYR A 13 -6.85 10.38 3.11
C TYR A 13 -7.87 10.21 1.97
N ALA A 14 -9.17 10.21 2.27
CA ALA A 14 -10.25 10.00 1.30
C ALA A 14 -10.13 8.67 0.55
N GLY A 15 -9.73 7.62 1.26
CA GLY A 15 -9.61 6.27 0.72
C GLY A 15 -10.97 5.61 0.55
N SER A 16 -11.15 4.89 -0.55
CA SER A 16 -12.42 4.22 -0.90
C SER A 16 -12.25 2.76 -1.29
N VAL A 17 -11.02 2.25 -1.27
CA VAL A 17 -10.67 0.92 -1.80
C VAL A 17 -10.88 -0.16 -0.74
N ILE A 18 -10.55 0.13 0.52
CA ILE A 18 -10.67 -0.79 1.64
C ILE A 18 -11.88 -0.36 2.46
N THR A 19 -12.93 -1.19 2.47
CA THR A 19 -14.18 -0.87 3.16
C THR A 19 -14.29 -1.51 4.54
N ASP A 20 -13.48 -2.53 4.83
CA ASP A 20 -13.46 -3.24 6.11
C ASP A 20 -12.33 -2.72 7.00
N GLU A 21 -12.69 -2.21 8.19
CA GLU A 21 -11.75 -1.70 9.18
C GLU A 21 -10.73 -2.73 9.66
N LYS A 22 -11.14 -4.00 9.87
CA LYS A 22 -10.24 -5.06 10.34
C LYS A 22 -9.19 -5.38 9.29
N ILE A 23 -9.61 -5.45 8.03
CA ILE A 23 -8.70 -5.64 6.89
C ILE A 23 -7.76 -4.43 6.80
N PHE A 24 -8.29 -3.21 6.87
CA PHE A 24 -7.48 -1.99 6.85
C PHE A 24 -6.42 -2.01 7.95
N ARG A 25 -6.81 -2.32 9.19
CA ARG A 25 -5.90 -2.35 10.35
C ARG A 25 -4.75 -3.33 10.14
N SER A 26 -5.04 -4.54 9.65
CA SER A 26 -4.00 -5.54 9.34
C SER A 26 -3.02 -5.03 8.27
N LEU A 27 -3.55 -4.42 7.21
CA LEU A 27 -2.73 -3.86 6.13
C LEU A 27 -1.94 -2.64 6.58
N ALA A 28 -2.49 -1.82 7.47
CA ALA A 28 -1.84 -0.64 8.01
C ALA A 28 -0.66 -1.00 8.92
N GLU A 29 -0.75 -2.07 9.71
CA GLU A 29 0.40 -2.58 10.47
C GLU A 29 1.53 -3.01 9.51
N ARG A 30 1.21 -3.81 8.49
CA ARG A 30 2.19 -4.25 7.48
C ARG A 30 2.80 -3.09 6.69
N ALA A 31 1.98 -2.10 6.35
CA ALA A 31 2.45 -0.88 5.71
C ALA A 31 3.37 -0.07 6.62
N SER A 32 3.12 -0.09 7.93
CA SER A 32 3.95 0.61 8.92
C SER A 32 5.31 -0.06 9.08
N ASP A 33 5.36 -1.40 9.19
CA ASP A 33 6.62 -2.15 9.20
C ASP A 33 7.47 -1.88 7.95
N PHE A 34 6.82 -1.78 6.79
CA PHE A 34 7.49 -1.39 5.55
C PHE A 34 8.03 0.05 5.60
N ILE A 35 7.23 1.01 6.10
CA ILE A 35 7.66 2.41 6.25
C ILE A 35 8.88 2.50 7.16
N ASP A 36 8.89 1.75 8.25
CA ASP A 36 10.03 1.69 9.17
C ASP A 36 11.28 1.17 8.48
N THR A 37 11.12 0.10 7.70
CA THR A 37 12.22 -0.49 6.94
C THR A 37 12.84 0.51 5.96
N VAL A 38 12.01 1.24 5.19
CA VAL A 38 12.50 2.19 4.18
C VAL A 38 12.95 3.53 4.76
N THR A 39 12.59 3.83 6.01
CA THR A 39 13.04 5.01 6.75
C THR A 39 14.13 4.71 7.77
N PHE A 40 14.63 3.47 7.82
CA PHE A 40 15.67 3.02 8.75
C PHE A 40 15.29 3.25 10.21
N ASP A 41 14.03 2.96 10.55
CA ASP A 41 13.43 3.16 11.87
C ASP A 41 13.47 4.61 12.39
N ARG A 42 13.84 5.60 11.56
CA ARG A 42 13.89 7.01 11.97
C ARG A 42 12.54 7.55 12.37
N VAL A 43 11.46 7.09 11.72
CA VAL A 43 10.09 7.51 12.09
C VAL A 43 9.73 7.09 13.52
N LYS A 44 10.28 5.96 14.00
CA LYS A 44 10.08 5.48 15.37
C LYS A 44 11.00 6.18 16.38
N ASN A 45 12.24 6.46 15.96
CA ASN A 45 13.31 6.87 16.86
C ASN A 45 13.51 8.40 16.94
N GLU A 46 13.00 9.16 15.97
CA GLU A 46 13.21 10.61 15.85
C GLU A 46 11.88 11.39 15.88
N ASP A 47 11.95 12.66 16.29
CA ASP A 47 10.80 13.57 16.32
C ASP A 47 10.36 13.97 14.90
N CYS A 48 9.51 13.15 14.30
CA CYS A 48 8.98 13.32 12.95
C CYS A 48 7.65 14.10 12.90
N SER A 49 7.31 14.88 13.93
CA SER A 49 6.02 15.58 14.05
C SER A 49 5.68 16.47 12.84
N LYS A 50 6.70 17.09 12.22
CA LYS A 50 6.54 17.92 11.01
C LYS A 50 6.09 17.13 9.77
N PHE A 51 6.28 15.81 9.77
CA PHE A 51 5.98 14.92 8.64
C PHE A 51 4.87 13.92 8.97
N GLN A 52 4.22 14.05 10.13
CA GLN A 52 3.23 13.07 10.60
C GLN A 52 2.09 12.86 9.58
N ASP A 53 1.55 13.93 8.99
CA ASP A 53 0.52 13.83 7.94
C ASP A 53 1.02 13.07 6.70
N LYS A 54 2.26 13.34 6.27
CA LYS A 54 2.88 12.64 5.13
C LYS A 54 3.09 11.15 5.43
N ILE A 55 3.50 10.81 6.65
CA ILE A 55 3.68 9.42 7.10
C ILE A 55 2.34 8.70 7.13
N LYS A 56 1.29 9.31 7.68
CA LYS A 56 -0.07 8.74 7.70
C LYS A 56 -0.60 8.49 6.29
N ARG A 57 -0.51 9.49 5.39
CA ARG A 57 -0.91 9.35 3.98
C ARG A 57 -0.08 8.29 3.24
N CYS A 58 1.21 8.17 3.54
CA CYS A 58 2.06 7.11 3.01
C CYS A 58 1.57 5.73 3.46
N CYS A 59 1.26 5.57 4.75
CA CYS A 59 0.74 4.33 5.31
C CYS A 59 -0.55 3.89 4.61
N CYS A 60 -1.51 4.80 4.46
CA CYS A 60 -2.76 4.55 3.72
C CYS A 60 -2.49 4.14 2.27
N ALA A 61 -1.61 4.86 1.58
CA ALA A 61 -1.30 4.58 0.17
C ALA A 61 -0.61 3.22 -0.02
N VAL A 62 0.30 2.85 0.87
CA VAL A 62 0.97 1.53 0.86
C VAL A 62 -0.04 0.42 1.19
N ALA A 63 -0.90 0.61 2.19
CA ALA A 63 -1.96 -0.33 2.53
C ALA A 63 -2.87 -0.63 1.33
N GLU A 64 -3.26 0.39 0.55
CA GLU A 64 -4.02 0.16 -0.68
C GLU A 64 -3.24 -0.62 -1.75
N LYS A 65 -1.92 -0.44 -1.84
CA LYS A 65 -1.10 -1.22 -2.79
C LYS A 65 -1.08 -2.69 -2.41
N ILE A 66 -0.92 -2.98 -1.11
CA ILE A 66 -0.97 -4.35 -0.59
C ILE A 66 -2.37 -4.94 -0.85
N TYR A 67 -3.44 -4.22 -0.52
CA TYR A 67 -4.81 -4.70 -0.73
C TYR A 67 -5.12 -5.05 -2.19
N ARG A 68 -4.76 -4.15 -3.12
CA ARG A 68 -4.99 -4.38 -4.56
C ARG A 68 -4.16 -5.54 -5.09
N HIS A 69 -3.01 -5.80 -4.49
CA HIS A 69 -2.18 -6.95 -4.83
C HIS A 69 -2.80 -8.25 -4.29
N GLU A 70 -3.30 -8.27 -3.05
CA GLU A 70 -3.82 -9.48 -2.39
C GLU A 70 -5.24 -9.88 -2.80
N LYS A 71 -6.11 -8.90 -3.10
CA LYS A 71 -7.50 -9.11 -3.53
C LYS A 71 -7.67 -10.19 -4.62
N PRO A 72 -6.92 -10.17 -5.74
CA PRO A 72 -7.03 -11.20 -6.77
C PRO A 72 -6.63 -12.60 -6.30
N PHE A 73 -5.63 -12.73 -5.41
CA PHE A 73 -5.25 -14.03 -4.84
C PHE A 73 -6.35 -14.60 -3.94
N GLN A 74 -6.97 -13.77 -3.09
CA GLN A 74 -8.13 -14.18 -2.29
C GLN A 74 -9.31 -14.65 -3.15
N MET A 75 -9.57 -13.97 -4.27
CA MET A 75 -10.63 -14.38 -5.20
C MET A 75 -10.32 -15.74 -5.84
N LEU A 76 -9.08 -15.97 -6.25
CA LEU A 76 -8.63 -17.24 -6.81
C LEU A 76 -8.77 -18.40 -5.80
N GLU A 77 -8.32 -18.20 -4.56
CA GLU A 77 -8.44 -19.21 -3.49
C GLU A 77 -9.89 -19.55 -3.14
N SER A 78 -10.79 -18.57 -3.26
CA SER A 78 -12.22 -18.74 -2.97
C SER A 78 -12.99 -19.49 -4.08
N GLY A 79 -12.33 -19.91 -5.16
CA GLY A 79 -12.96 -20.59 -6.31
C GLY A 79 -13.92 -19.70 -7.12
N LEU A 80 -14.12 -18.45 -6.71
CA LEU A 80 -14.82 -17.41 -7.44
C LEU A 80 -13.83 -16.87 -8.47
N GLY A 81 -13.88 -17.41 -9.69
CA GLY A 81 -13.00 -17.00 -10.79
C GLY A 81 -12.78 -15.49 -10.80
N VAL A 82 -11.52 -15.08 -10.94
CA VAL A 82 -11.01 -13.71 -10.82
C VAL A 82 -11.83 -12.73 -11.68
N LYS A 83 -12.92 -12.20 -11.13
CA LYS A 83 -13.86 -11.31 -11.85
C LYS A 83 -13.41 -9.87 -11.63
N LEU A 84 -12.45 -9.43 -12.45
CA LEU A 84 -11.84 -8.09 -12.37
C LEU A 84 -12.62 -7.01 -13.13
N SER A 85 -13.95 -7.13 -13.25
CA SER A 85 -14.73 -6.22 -14.11
C SER A 85 -15.87 -5.54 -13.36
N GLU A 86 -15.69 -4.24 -13.14
CA GLU A 86 -16.75 -3.25 -13.32
C GLU A 86 -16.31 -2.33 -14.47
N LYS A 87 -17.14 -2.20 -15.50
CA LYS A 87 -16.88 -1.36 -16.67
C LYS A 87 -16.99 0.12 -16.26
N ILE A 88 -15.89 0.87 -16.31
CA ILE A 88 -15.89 2.33 -16.41
C ILE A 88 -14.92 2.72 -17.52
N GLY A 89 -15.45 3.11 -18.68
CA GLY A 89 -14.69 3.69 -19.80
C GLY A 89 -13.93 2.70 -20.68
N GLU A 90 -13.53 3.16 -21.87
CA GLU A 90 -12.84 2.44 -22.96
C GLU A 90 -11.42 1.91 -22.58
N TYR A 91 -11.30 1.14 -21.51
CA TYR A 91 -10.08 0.39 -21.22
C TYR A 91 -10.44 -1.06 -20.91
N SER A 92 -10.48 -1.85 -21.99
CA SER A 92 -10.65 -3.30 -21.95
C SER A 92 -9.31 -3.96 -21.67
N VAL A 93 -9.19 -4.73 -20.59
CA VAL A 93 -8.09 -5.69 -20.44
C VAL A 93 -8.68 -7.09 -20.49
N THR A 94 -8.28 -7.82 -21.53
CA THR A 94 -8.67 -9.18 -21.91
C THR A 94 -8.36 -10.17 -20.78
N ASN A 95 -9.18 -11.23 -20.67
CA ASN A 95 -9.06 -12.32 -19.69
C ASN A 95 -7.59 -12.80 -19.58
N ALA A 96 -6.88 -12.39 -18.54
CA ALA A 96 -5.55 -12.90 -18.24
C ALA A 96 -5.71 -14.27 -17.59
N ASN A 97 -5.05 -15.27 -18.17
CA ASN A 97 -4.90 -16.59 -17.57
C ASN A 97 -4.42 -16.44 -16.11
N PRO A 98 -4.97 -17.17 -15.11
CA PRO A 98 -4.52 -17.06 -13.71
C PRO A 98 -3.00 -17.18 -13.54
N TYR A 99 -2.31 -17.92 -14.41
CA TYR A 99 -0.86 -18.02 -14.45
C TYR A 99 -0.15 -16.73 -14.92
N GLU A 100 -0.70 -16.05 -15.92
CA GLU A 100 -0.19 -14.77 -16.43
C GLU A 100 -0.40 -13.64 -15.40
N TYR A 101 -1.40 -13.80 -14.54
CA TYR A 101 -1.66 -12.93 -13.40
C TYR A 101 -0.58 -13.08 -12.32
N ILE A 102 -0.14 -14.29 -12.00
CA ILE A 102 0.90 -14.54 -10.97
C ILE A 102 2.24 -13.93 -11.39
N GLU A 103 2.65 -14.08 -12.65
CA GLU A 103 3.90 -13.47 -13.16
C GLU A 103 3.87 -11.93 -13.08
N LYS A 104 2.73 -11.32 -13.45
CA LYS A 104 2.59 -9.86 -13.48
C LYS A 104 2.55 -9.23 -12.09
N TYR A 105 2.16 -9.99 -11.07
CA TYR A 105 2.06 -9.58 -9.68
C TYR A 105 3.08 -10.29 -8.78
N SER A 106 4.32 -10.45 -9.28
CA SER A 106 5.45 -10.91 -8.45
C SER A 106 5.64 -10.04 -7.19
N SER A 107 6.13 -10.67 -6.11
CA SER A 107 6.49 -9.98 -4.85
C SER A 107 7.49 -8.84 -5.08
N GLU A 108 8.40 -8.99 -6.04
CA GLU A 108 9.36 -7.95 -6.41
C GLU A 108 8.67 -6.69 -6.96
N GLN A 109 7.64 -6.85 -7.78
CA GLN A 109 6.87 -5.73 -8.34
C GLN A 109 6.09 -5.00 -7.25
N LEU A 110 5.52 -5.76 -6.30
CA LEU A 110 4.85 -5.17 -5.14
C LEU A 110 5.83 -4.33 -4.32
N GLU A 111 7.01 -4.86 -4.00
CA GLU A 111 8.04 -4.14 -3.26
C GLU A 111 8.46 -2.86 -3.98
N LYS A 112 8.67 -2.94 -5.31
CA LYS A 112 9.02 -1.78 -6.14
C LYS A 112 7.92 -0.71 -6.12
N LEU A 113 6.65 -1.12 -6.18
CA LEU A 113 5.50 -0.23 -6.14
C LEU A 113 5.34 0.42 -4.76
N MET A 114 5.54 -0.35 -3.68
CA MET A 114 5.53 0.16 -2.32
C MET A 114 6.65 1.18 -2.11
N LYS A 115 7.88 0.88 -2.56
CA LYS A 115 9.03 1.81 -2.51
C LYS A 115 8.77 3.09 -3.29
N LYS A 116 8.24 2.99 -4.51
CA LYS A 116 7.86 4.16 -5.32
C LYS A 116 6.78 5.01 -4.63
N THR A 117 5.82 4.36 -3.98
CA THR A 117 4.75 5.04 -3.23
C THR A 117 5.34 5.76 -2.02
N ALA A 118 6.21 5.10 -1.25
CA ALA A 118 6.90 5.72 -0.12
C ALA A 118 7.75 6.92 -0.57
N LEU A 119 8.50 6.79 -1.66
CA LEU A 119 9.30 7.88 -2.23
C LEU A 119 8.43 9.10 -2.59
N ARG A 120 7.22 8.89 -3.11
CA ARG A 120 6.30 10.00 -3.45
C ARG A 120 5.91 10.84 -2.23
N TYR A 121 5.76 10.23 -1.05
CA TYR A 121 5.34 10.93 0.16
C TYR A 121 6.53 11.38 1.01
N LEU A 122 7.55 10.54 1.14
CA LEU A 122 8.66 10.68 2.08
C LEU A 122 9.99 11.05 1.40
N GLY A 123 10.08 11.02 0.07
CA GLY A 123 11.32 11.31 -0.65
C GLY A 123 11.88 12.71 -0.36
N ASN A 124 10.98 13.68 -0.12
CA ASN A 124 11.37 15.07 0.16
C ASN A 124 11.49 15.38 1.66
N THR A 125 11.39 14.39 2.54
CA THR A 125 11.50 14.60 4.00
C THR A 125 12.90 14.30 4.55
N GLY A 126 13.78 13.69 3.75
CA GLY A 126 15.10 13.24 4.18
C GLY A 126 15.09 11.94 4.97
N LEU A 127 13.92 11.43 5.37
CA LEU A 127 13.79 10.21 6.18
C LEU A 127 14.32 8.97 5.46
N MET A 128 14.15 8.89 4.13
CA MET A 128 14.63 7.77 3.31
C MET A 128 16.10 7.91 2.87
N TYR A 129 16.78 9.00 3.23
CA TYR A 129 18.14 9.24 2.78
C TYR A 129 19.15 8.68 3.77
N ARG A 130 19.89 7.64 3.38
CA ARG A 130 20.82 6.95 4.28
C ARG A 130 22.05 7.79 4.68
N GLY A 131 22.38 8.82 3.92
CA GLY A 131 23.68 9.50 4.01
C GLY A 131 24.80 8.60 3.49
N CYS A 132 25.83 9.20 2.91
CA CYS A 132 27.19 8.68 3.05
C CYS A 132 27.77 9.50 4.19
N ASP A 133 27.94 8.88 5.37
CA ASP A 133 28.91 9.39 6.35
C ASP A 133 30.34 9.23 5.79
#